data_AF-A0A8H7CXS8-F1
#
_entry.id   AF-A0A8H7CXS8-F1
#
_cell.length_a   1.000
_cell.length_b   1.000
_cell.length_c   1.000
_cell.angle_alpha   90.00
_cell.angle_beta   90.00
_cell.angle_gamma   90.00
#
_symmetry.space_group_name_H-M   'P 1'
#
loop_
_entity.id
_entity.type
_entity.pdbx_description
1 polymer ?
#
loop_
_entity_poly.entity_id
_entity_poly.type
_entity_poly.pdbx_seq_one_letter_code
_entity_poly.pdbx_strand_id
1 'polypeptide(L)'
;MHRCLSIGDVVRVVCSHLEAEFAYHTLAILARTSCVFQSPALDFLWCYQSTLRNILQCLPTDLLTFDDQNADRERNRKVVVRLLRPIVSSDWDRARLYTHRVRGLDCDGDSLSLSQIFPALSISLPDDFLFPNLSELTWRFPEGDFHFINLCLARTLTEISIWPSSAFQLSILSTLPRRCPALKSLCIKGEVPPSASACLPLAQLPHLETLRIPADDFATLEVIGKLRNLTYLTLRNPPRDLASSIPPASIFQNTRQIDLLRVTPPAATEFLMLCTAASLTAVEVEFDSWPSTSALHQLHSALGVCHNSYLSLTSLIIDIARFSPVFEGDIVSHAVDSATLRILLLFREPHRRAHWGGLI
;
A
#
# COMPACT_ATOMS: atom_id res chain seq x y z
N MET A 1 -30.79 -29.24 -14.82
CA MET A 1 -30.21 -27.92 -14.46
C MET A 1 -31.21 -26.83 -14.79
N HIS A 2 -31.43 -25.87 -13.89
CA HIS A 2 -32.33 -24.74 -14.14
C HIS A 2 -31.73 -23.81 -15.21
N ARG A 3 -32.55 -23.31 -16.14
CA ARG A 3 -32.07 -22.48 -17.28
C ARG A 3 -31.31 -21.22 -16.85
N CYS A 4 -31.65 -20.65 -15.70
CA CYS A 4 -30.94 -19.48 -15.17
C CYS A 4 -29.46 -19.75 -14.86
N LEU A 5 -29.07 -20.99 -14.55
CA LEU A 5 -27.67 -21.35 -14.31
C LEU A 5 -26.86 -21.48 -15.60
N SER A 6 -27.51 -21.45 -16.76
CA SER A 6 -26.82 -21.36 -18.06
C SER A 6 -26.37 -19.94 -18.40
N ILE A 7 -26.81 -18.93 -17.63
CA ILE A 7 -26.41 -17.53 -17.81
C ILE A 7 -25.15 -17.30 -16.98
N GLY A 8 -24.01 -17.09 -17.64
CA GLY A 8 -22.71 -16.93 -16.97
C GLY A 8 -22.68 -15.81 -15.93
N ASP A 9 -23.41 -14.71 -16.17
CA ASP A 9 -23.48 -13.59 -15.23
C ASP A 9 -24.22 -13.95 -13.95
N VAL A 10 -25.28 -14.77 -14.04
CA VAL A 10 -25.99 -15.28 -12.85
C VAL A 10 -25.06 -16.14 -12.00
N VAL A 11 -24.27 -17.02 -12.64
CA VAL A 11 -23.30 -17.87 -11.94
C VAL A 11 -22.22 -17.03 -11.26
N ARG A 12 -21.70 -15.99 -11.94
CA ARG A 12 -20.73 -15.05 -11.36
C ARG A 12 -21.29 -14.28 -10.17
N VAL A 13 -22.54 -13.81 -10.25
CA VAL A 13 -23.21 -13.11 -9.14
C VAL A 13 -23.40 -14.03 -7.93
N VAL A 14 -23.73 -15.31 -8.14
CA VAL A 14 -23.79 -16.27 -7.03
C VAL A 14 -22.42 -16.44 -6.38
N CYS A 15 -21.36 -16.64 -7.19
CA CYS A 15 -20.01 -16.78 -6.65
C CYS A 15 -19.52 -15.51 -5.93
N SER A 16 -19.84 -14.31 -6.43
CA SER A 16 -19.45 -13.05 -5.78
C SER A 16 -20.15 -12.85 -4.43
N HIS A 17 -21.40 -13.29 -4.27
CA HIS A 17 -22.07 -13.27 -2.97
C HIS A 17 -21.39 -14.21 -1.97
N LEU A 18 -20.97 -15.40 -2.42
CA LEU A 18 -20.26 -16.36 -1.56
C LEU A 18 -18.88 -15.85 -1.13
N GLU A 19 -18.17 -15.12 -1.99
CA GLU A 19 -16.92 -14.45 -1.63
C GLU A 19 -17.14 -13.38 -0.55
N ALA A 20 -18.17 -12.53 -0.71
CA ALA A 20 -18.50 -11.48 0.25
C ALA A 20 -18.89 -12.04 1.64
N GLU A 21 -19.47 -13.23 1.68
CA GLU A 21 -19.78 -13.96 2.93
C GLU A 21 -18.59 -14.77 3.47
N PHE A 22 -17.40 -14.67 2.85
CA PHE A 22 -16.20 -15.46 3.18
C PHE A 22 -16.43 -16.98 3.11
N ALA A 23 -17.37 -17.43 2.29
CA ALA A 23 -17.75 -18.83 2.14
C ALA A 23 -16.83 -19.58 1.14
N TYR A 24 -15.50 -19.44 1.29
CA TYR A 24 -14.50 -20.07 0.41
C TYR A 24 -14.65 -21.59 0.33
N HIS A 25 -15.08 -22.23 1.43
CA HIS A 25 -15.36 -23.65 1.43
C HIS A 25 -16.48 -24.03 0.43
N THR A 26 -17.55 -23.24 0.40
CA THR A 26 -18.67 -23.44 -0.54
C THR A 26 -18.22 -23.22 -1.98
N LEU A 27 -17.42 -22.18 -2.25
CA LEU A 27 -16.81 -21.98 -3.58
C LEU A 27 -15.95 -23.17 -3.99
N ALA A 28 -15.13 -23.72 -3.09
CA ALA A 28 -14.31 -24.89 -3.35
C ALA A 28 -15.14 -26.16 -3.59
N ILE A 29 -16.29 -26.31 -2.92
CA ILE A 29 -17.24 -27.39 -3.22
C ILE A 29 -17.82 -27.19 -4.62
N LEU A 30 -18.37 -26.01 -4.93
CA LEU A 30 -18.97 -25.70 -6.23
C LEU A 30 -17.97 -25.90 -7.38
N ALA A 31 -16.73 -25.45 -7.20
CA ALA A 31 -15.66 -25.62 -8.16
C ALA A 31 -15.39 -27.10 -8.49
N ARG A 32 -15.53 -27.99 -7.50
CA ARG A 32 -15.25 -29.43 -7.62
C ARG A 32 -16.46 -30.25 -8.05
N THR A 33 -17.67 -29.81 -7.74
CA THR A 33 -18.89 -30.63 -7.92
C THR A 33 -19.76 -30.21 -9.10
N SER A 34 -19.57 -29.00 -9.66
CA SER A 34 -20.41 -28.50 -10.75
C SER A 34 -19.59 -27.88 -11.88
N CYS A 35 -19.65 -28.46 -13.09
CA CYS A 35 -18.92 -27.94 -14.26
C CYS A 35 -19.33 -26.51 -14.63
N VAL A 36 -20.59 -26.13 -14.38
CA VAL A 36 -21.10 -24.77 -14.62
C VAL A 36 -20.44 -23.75 -13.68
N PHE A 37 -20.19 -24.15 -12.43
CA PHE A 37 -19.55 -23.30 -11.44
C PHE A 37 -18.03 -23.45 -11.42
N GLN A 38 -17.47 -24.46 -12.09
CA GLN A 38 -16.05 -24.78 -12.01
C GLN A 38 -15.16 -23.58 -12.30
N SER A 39 -15.26 -22.99 -13.49
CA SER A 39 -14.40 -21.85 -13.83
C SER A 39 -14.73 -20.60 -13.01
N PRO A 40 -15.99 -20.15 -12.87
CA PRO A 40 -16.29 -18.97 -12.08
C PRO A 40 -15.87 -19.10 -10.61
N ALA A 41 -16.15 -20.23 -9.96
CA ALA A 41 -15.76 -20.43 -8.57
C ALA A 41 -14.24 -20.47 -8.40
N LEU A 42 -13.49 -21.04 -9.36
CA LEU A 42 -12.03 -20.97 -9.37
C LEU A 42 -11.51 -19.54 -9.60
N ASP A 43 -12.17 -18.72 -10.42
CA ASP A 43 -11.81 -17.31 -10.57
C ASP A 43 -11.86 -16.58 -9.22
N PHE A 44 -12.92 -16.78 -8.44
CA PHE A 44 -13.05 -16.17 -7.12
C PHE A 44 -12.08 -16.75 -6.08
N LEU A 45 -11.92 -18.08 -6.02
CA LEU A 45 -10.99 -18.73 -5.07
C LEU A 45 -9.53 -18.31 -5.25
N TRP A 46 -9.14 -18.04 -6.50
CA TRP A 46 -7.76 -17.69 -6.85
C TRP A 46 -7.57 -16.18 -7.09
N CYS A 47 -8.63 -15.38 -7.06
CA CYS A 47 -8.57 -13.94 -7.35
C CYS A 47 -7.58 -13.22 -6.44
N TYR A 48 -7.66 -13.48 -5.13
CA TYR A 48 -6.81 -12.87 -4.12
C TYR A 48 -6.10 -13.98 -3.33
N GLN A 49 -4.78 -13.91 -3.21
CA GLN A 49 -3.98 -14.88 -2.46
C GLN A 49 -3.22 -14.18 -1.34
N SER A 50 -3.26 -14.76 -0.13
CA SER A 50 -2.54 -14.25 1.05
C SER A 50 -1.17 -14.91 1.27
N THR A 51 -0.74 -15.78 0.36
CA THR A 51 0.54 -16.48 0.44
C THR A 51 0.93 -17.05 -0.91
N LEU A 52 2.24 -17.16 -1.16
CA LEU A 52 2.76 -17.90 -2.31
C LEU A 52 2.62 -19.42 -2.15
N ARG A 53 2.33 -19.91 -0.93
CA ARG A 53 2.25 -21.35 -0.62
C ARG A 53 1.27 -22.09 -1.52
N ASN A 54 0.11 -21.50 -1.78
CA ASN A 54 -0.96 -22.14 -2.56
C ASN A 54 -0.50 -22.44 -3.99
N ILE A 55 0.30 -21.55 -4.58
CA ILE A 55 0.85 -21.72 -5.93
C ILE A 55 2.00 -22.74 -5.91
N LEU A 56 2.87 -22.67 -4.91
CA LEU A 56 3.96 -23.64 -4.76
C LEU A 56 3.42 -25.07 -4.52
N GLN A 57 2.29 -25.22 -3.83
CA GLN A 57 1.58 -26.49 -3.66
C GLN A 57 0.91 -27.01 -4.93
N CYS A 58 0.76 -26.17 -5.97
CA CYS A 58 0.31 -26.65 -7.28
C CYS A 58 1.44 -27.30 -8.09
N LEU A 59 2.69 -27.12 -7.70
CA LEU A 59 3.83 -27.81 -8.32
C LEU A 59 3.83 -29.29 -7.93
N PRO A 60 4.53 -30.17 -8.67
CA PRO A 60 4.60 -31.59 -8.35
C PRO A 60 5.10 -31.86 -6.92
N THR A 61 4.50 -32.86 -6.26
CA THR A 61 4.80 -33.19 -4.86
C THR A 61 6.22 -33.70 -4.64
N ASP A 62 6.88 -34.17 -5.70
CA ASP A 62 8.27 -34.59 -5.70
C ASP A 62 9.25 -33.45 -6.00
N LEU A 63 8.76 -32.23 -6.25
CA LEU A 63 9.60 -31.07 -6.56
C LEU A 63 10.00 -30.29 -5.30
N LEU A 64 9.06 -30.05 -4.40
CA LEU A 64 9.25 -29.19 -3.23
C LEU A 64 8.93 -29.93 -1.94
N THR A 65 9.69 -29.62 -0.89
CA THR A 65 9.33 -29.96 0.49
C THR A 65 9.24 -28.70 1.34
N PHE A 66 8.31 -28.70 2.29
CA PHE A 66 8.08 -27.63 3.25
C PHE A 66 8.57 -28.13 4.61
N ASP A 67 9.65 -27.55 5.11
CA ASP A 67 10.26 -27.95 6.37
C ASP A 67 9.68 -27.12 7.52
N ASP A 68 8.72 -27.73 8.24
CA ASP A 68 8.07 -27.16 9.42
C ASP A 68 8.79 -27.56 10.73
N GLN A 69 9.95 -28.25 10.68
CA GLN A 69 10.54 -28.95 11.85
C GLN A 69 11.06 -28.07 12.99
N ASN A 70 10.91 -26.75 12.87
CA ASN A 70 11.15 -25.84 13.98
C ASN A 70 9.83 -25.26 14.52
N ALA A 71 8.67 -25.92 14.53
CA ALA A 71 7.44 -25.25 14.98
C ALA A 71 7.38 -24.84 16.48
N ASP A 72 8.19 -25.44 17.36
CA ASP A 72 7.81 -25.51 18.78
C ASP A 72 8.16 -24.34 19.73
N ARG A 73 8.86 -23.25 19.35
CA ARG A 73 9.34 -22.27 20.37
C ARG A 73 9.28 -20.76 20.11
N GLU A 74 8.98 -20.23 18.92
CA GLU A 74 8.97 -18.76 18.70
C GLU A 74 7.90 -18.27 17.71
N ARG A 75 7.27 -17.13 18.00
CA ARG A 75 6.16 -16.50 17.23
C ARG A 75 6.51 -16.02 15.81
N ASN A 76 7.76 -16.14 15.37
CA ASN A 76 8.25 -15.59 14.09
C ASN A 76 8.96 -16.62 13.19
N ARG A 77 8.59 -17.91 13.27
CA ARG A 77 9.32 -18.95 12.54
C ARG A 77 8.89 -19.06 11.08
N LYS A 78 9.90 -19.21 10.22
CA LYS A 78 9.75 -19.31 8.78
C LYS A 78 9.66 -20.77 8.33
N VAL A 79 8.75 -21.06 7.41
CA VAL A 79 8.66 -22.33 6.68
C VAL A 79 9.70 -22.31 5.58
N VAL A 80 10.73 -23.16 5.69
CA VAL A 80 11.78 -23.23 4.66
C VAL A 80 11.31 -24.14 3.54
N VAL A 81 11.31 -23.61 2.32
CA VAL A 81 11.00 -24.41 1.13
C VAL A 81 12.30 -24.91 0.51
N ARG A 82 12.37 -26.22 0.22
CA ARG A 82 13.54 -26.84 -0.42
C ARG A 82 13.15 -27.55 -1.70
N LEU A 83 14.04 -27.49 -2.69
CA LEU A 83 13.94 -28.28 -3.91
C LEU A 83 14.45 -29.70 -3.67
N LEU A 84 13.67 -30.69 -4.11
CA LEU A 84 14.02 -32.11 -4.10
C LEU A 84 14.66 -32.56 -5.42
N ARG A 85 14.36 -31.84 -6.51
CA ARG A 85 14.95 -32.03 -7.85
C ARG A 85 14.98 -30.71 -8.62
N PRO A 86 15.74 -30.61 -9.73
CA PRO A 86 15.68 -29.47 -10.63
C PRO A 86 14.27 -29.23 -11.19
N ILE A 87 13.91 -27.96 -11.38
CA ILE A 87 12.63 -27.54 -11.95
C ILE A 87 12.69 -27.69 -13.47
N VAL A 88 11.70 -28.36 -14.04
CA VAL A 88 11.50 -28.48 -15.50
C VAL A 88 10.23 -27.74 -15.93
N SER A 89 10.12 -27.38 -17.20
CA SER A 89 9.01 -26.54 -17.68
C SER A 89 7.62 -27.14 -17.42
N SER A 90 7.47 -28.46 -17.51
CA SER A 90 6.20 -29.16 -17.24
C SER A 90 5.75 -29.10 -15.78
N ASP A 91 6.66 -28.79 -14.84
CA ASP A 91 6.30 -28.62 -13.43
C ASP A 91 5.33 -27.45 -13.23
N TRP A 92 5.33 -26.48 -14.14
CA TRP A 92 4.47 -25.31 -14.10
C TRP A 92 3.08 -25.52 -14.68
N ASP A 93 2.81 -26.64 -15.38
CA ASP A 93 1.57 -26.84 -16.14
C ASP A 93 0.32 -26.67 -15.26
N ARG A 94 0.34 -27.24 -14.05
CA ARG A 94 -0.76 -27.12 -13.10
C ARG A 94 -0.83 -25.72 -12.46
N ALA A 95 0.31 -25.14 -12.09
CA ALA A 95 0.35 -23.80 -11.50
C ALA A 95 -0.19 -22.73 -12.46
N ARG A 96 0.11 -22.83 -13.76
CA ARG A 96 -0.36 -21.91 -14.80
C ARG A 96 -1.89 -21.85 -14.92
N LEU A 97 -2.59 -22.93 -14.60
CA LEU A 97 -4.07 -22.96 -14.57
C LEU A 97 -4.66 -22.02 -13.51
N TYR A 98 -3.87 -21.64 -12.51
CA TYR A 98 -4.30 -20.82 -11.40
C TYR A 98 -3.65 -19.43 -11.40
N THR A 99 -2.38 -19.32 -11.80
CA THR A 99 -1.65 -18.04 -11.72
C THR A 99 -2.27 -16.92 -12.56
N HIS A 100 -2.90 -17.24 -13.70
CA HIS A 100 -3.60 -16.23 -14.50
C HIS A 100 -4.88 -15.70 -13.86
N ARG A 101 -5.40 -16.37 -12.82
CA ARG A 101 -6.60 -15.95 -12.09
C ARG A 101 -6.27 -15.00 -10.95
N VAL A 102 -5.02 -14.98 -10.50
CA VAL A 102 -4.55 -14.12 -9.41
C VAL A 102 -4.49 -12.67 -9.87
N ARG A 103 -5.27 -11.82 -9.19
CA ARG A 103 -5.34 -10.37 -9.38
C ARG A 103 -4.76 -9.62 -8.19
N GLY A 104 -4.92 -10.15 -6.98
CA GLY A 104 -4.31 -9.62 -5.77
C GLY A 104 -3.39 -10.64 -5.12
N LEU A 105 -2.21 -10.19 -4.70
CA LEU A 105 -1.29 -10.97 -3.88
C LEU A 105 -0.91 -10.16 -2.66
N ASP A 106 -1.17 -10.73 -1.50
CA ASP A 106 -0.81 -10.17 -0.20
C ASP A 106 0.10 -11.14 0.51
N CYS A 107 1.33 -10.70 0.72
CA CYS A 107 2.33 -11.47 1.45
C CYS A 107 2.61 -10.86 2.83
N ASP A 108 1.71 -10.03 3.36
CA ASP A 108 1.80 -9.58 4.75
C ASP A 108 1.63 -10.77 5.71
N GLY A 109 2.68 -11.06 6.47
CA GLY A 109 2.71 -12.18 7.40
C GLY A 109 2.99 -13.54 6.77
N ASP A 110 3.40 -13.61 5.49
CA ASP A 110 3.84 -14.87 4.90
C ASP A 110 5.11 -15.36 5.62
N SER A 111 5.06 -16.59 6.12
CA SER A 111 6.17 -17.22 6.83
C SER A 111 7.08 -18.01 5.90
N LEU A 112 6.80 -18.06 4.59
CA LEU A 112 7.67 -18.77 3.64
C LEU A 112 9.03 -18.10 3.51
N SER A 113 10.10 -18.89 3.64
CA SER A 113 11.42 -18.51 3.14
C SER A 113 11.68 -19.21 1.82
N LEU A 114 11.89 -18.40 0.79
CA LEU A 114 12.08 -18.86 -0.58
C LEU A 114 13.52 -18.68 -1.07
N SER A 115 14.38 -18.08 -0.25
CA SER A 115 15.79 -17.77 -0.53
C SER A 115 16.57 -18.90 -1.20
N GLN A 116 16.35 -20.15 -0.77
CA GLN A 116 17.04 -21.32 -1.32
C GLN A 116 16.56 -21.73 -2.71
N ILE A 117 15.31 -21.41 -3.06
CA ILE A 117 14.70 -21.83 -4.32
C ILE A 117 14.55 -20.67 -5.32
N PHE A 118 14.81 -19.42 -4.90
CA PHE A 118 14.70 -18.24 -5.75
C PHE A 118 15.42 -18.37 -7.08
N PRO A 119 16.72 -18.73 -7.12
CA PRO A 119 17.45 -18.70 -8.38
C PRO A 119 16.84 -19.70 -9.37
N ALA A 120 16.49 -20.89 -8.89
CA ALA A 120 15.85 -21.92 -9.70
C ALA A 120 14.47 -21.50 -10.19
N LEU A 121 13.64 -20.89 -9.34
CA LEU A 121 12.33 -20.37 -9.76
C LEU A 121 12.49 -19.26 -10.82
N SER A 122 13.40 -18.31 -10.61
CA SER A 122 13.60 -17.18 -11.53
C SER A 122 14.02 -17.59 -12.95
N ILE A 123 14.74 -18.71 -13.08
CA ILE A 123 15.24 -19.21 -14.38
C ILE A 123 14.24 -20.16 -15.04
N SER A 124 13.43 -20.86 -14.24
CA SER A 124 12.50 -21.90 -14.74
C SER A 124 11.10 -21.39 -15.07
N LEU A 125 10.80 -20.13 -14.76
CA LEU A 125 9.48 -19.54 -15.04
C LEU A 125 9.14 -19.64 -16.53
N PRO A 126 7.92 -20.08 -16.87
CA PRO A 126 7.51 -20.24 -18.26
C PRO A 126 7.17 -18.90 -18.94
N ASP A 127 6.91 -17.85 -18.16
CA ASP A 127 6.53 -16.51 -18.60
C ASP A 127 7.40 -15.45 -17.88
N ASP A 128 7.40 -14.21 -18.39
CA ASP A 128 8.13 -13.08 -17.80
C ASP A 128 7.71 -12.72 -16.35
N PHE A 129 6.54 -13.22 -15.93
CA PHE A 129 5.90 -12.94 -14.65
C PHE A 129 5.21 -14.19 -14.11
N LEU A 130 5.25 -14.38 -12.79
CA LEU A 130 4.56 -15.48 -12.13
C LEU A 130 3.03 -15.30 -12.21
N PHE A 131 2.55 -14.06 -12.13
CA PHE A 131 1.13 -13.71 -12.14
C PHE A 131 0.83 -12.70 -13.26
N PRO A 132 0.44 -13.15 -14.46
CA PRO A 132 0.33 -12.27 -15.63
C PRO A 132 -0.79 -11.23 -15.53
N ASN A 133 -1.79 -11.45 -14.67
CA ASN A 133 -2.96 -10.58 -14.47
C ASN A 133 -2.98 -9.88 -13.11
N LEU A 134 -1.84 -9.83 -12.40
CA LEU A 134 -1.74 -9.21 -11.09
C LEU A 134 -1.97 -7.69 -11.19
N SER A 135 -2.97 -7.18 -10.47
CA SER A 135 -3.29 -5.76 -10.35
C SER A 135 -2.85 -5.18 -9.00
N GLU A 136 -2.87 -5.97 -7.94
CA GLU A 136 -2.59 -5.54 -6.57
C GLU A 136 -1.50 -6.40 -5.93
N LEU A 137 -0.50 -5.75 -5.33
CA LEU A 137 0.62 -6.41 -4.68
C LEU A 137 0.95 -5.77 -3.34
N THR A 138 0.79 -6.55 -2.26
CA THR A 138 1.25 -6.21 -0.92
C THR A 138 2.43 -7.13 -0.58
N TRP A 139 3.61 -6.56 -0.38
CA TRP A 139 4.86 -7.30 -0.26
C TRP A 139 5.62 -6.94 1.01
N ARG A 140 5.57 -7.84 1.99
CA ARG A 140 6.27 -7.72 3.28
C ARG A 140 7.11 -8.95 3.55
N PHE A 141 8.22 -9.07 2.82
CA PHE A 141 9.21 -10.10 3.07
C PHE A 141 10.46 -9.53 3.78
N PRO A 142 11.08 -10.30 4.67
CA PRO A 142 12.38 -9.97 5.24
C PRO A 142 13.49 -10.00 4.16
N GLU A 143 14.64 -9.39 4.49
CA GLU A 143 15.73 -9.05 3.54
C GLU A 143 16.07 -10.09 2.48
N GLY A 144 16.28 -11.35 2.87
CA GLY A 144 16.72 -12.40 1.95
C GLY A 144 15.73 -12.74 0.83
N ASP A 145 14.44 -12.51 1.06
CA ASP A 145 13.37 -12.95 0.16
C ASP A 145 12.80 -11.77 -0.67
N PHE A 146 13.25 -10.53 -0.45
CA PHE A 146 12.67 -9.35 -1.12
C PHE A 146 12.85 -9.38 -2.64
N HIS A 147 13.93 -9.98 -3.15
CA HIS A 147 14.20 -10.08 -4.58
C HIS A 147 13.11 -10.81 -5.38
N PHE A 148 12.32 -11.67 -4.72
CA PHE A 148 11.19 -12.36 -5.34
C PHE A 148 10.11 -11.43 -5.87
N ILE A 149 10.03 -10.21 -5.33
CA ILE A 149 9.05 -9.22 -5.79
C ILE A 149 9.13 -9.02 -7.31
N ASN A 150 10.33 -9.15 -7.91
CA ASN A 150 10.55 -9.02 -9.35
C ASN A 150 9.73 -10.00 -10.21
N LEU A 151 9.41 -11.18 -9.67
CA LEU A 151 8.58 -12.18 -10.35
C LEU A 151 7.11 -11.78 -10.36
N CYS A 152 6.70 -10.93 -9.42
CA CYS A 152 5.33 -10.44 -9.24
C CYS A 152 5.09 -9.06 -9.88
N LEU A 153 6.13 -8.35 -10.34
CA LEU A 153 6.00 -7.02 -10.97
C LEU A 153 5.42 -7.09 -12.40
N ALA A 154 4.14 -7.45 -12.52
CA ALA A 154 3.43 -7.57 -13.80
C ALA A 154 3.13 -6.21 -14.43
N ARG A 155 2.88 -6.20 -15.76
CA ARG A 155 2.50 -4.98 -16.50
C ARG A 155 1.10 -4.46 -16.14
N THR A 156 0.22 -5.36 -15.68
CA THR A 156 -1.16 -5.07 -15.27
C THR A 156 -1.27 -4.42 -13.89
N LEU A 157 -0.13 -4.29 -13.20
CA LEU A 157 -0.09 -3.95 -11.79
C LEU A 157 -0.39 -2.46 -11.59
N THR A 158 -1.46 -2.17 -10.86
CA THR A 158 -1.98 -0.83 -10.58
C THR A 158 -1.68 -0.37 -9.17
N GLU A 159 -1.48 -1.29 -8.22
CA GLU A 159 -1.24 -0.97 -6.81
C GLU A 159 -0.11 -1.80 -6.21
N ILE A 160 0.89 -1.12 -5.64
CA ILE A 160 2.02 -1.74 -4.91
C ILE A 160 2.06 -1.19 -3.49
N SER A 161 2.15 -2.07 -2.51
CA SER A 161 2.55 -1.75 -1.15
C SER A 161 3.78 -2.58 -0.77
N ILE A 162 4.90 -1.94 -0.43
CA ILE A 162 6.16 -2.60 -0.05
C ILE A 162 6.62 -2.18 1.34
N TRP A 163 7.26 -3.11 2.06
CA TRP A 163 7.86 -2.86 3.37
C TRP A 163 9.37 -3.11 3.36
N PRO A 164 10.16 -2.17 2.84
CA PRO A 164 11.60 -2.31 2.85
C PRO A 164 12.14 -2.19 4.29
N SER A 165 13.01 -3.12 4.67
CA SER A 165 13.84 -3.11 5.86
C SER A 165 15.24 -2.54 5.61
N SER A 166 15.67 -2.40 4.35
CA SER A 166 16.96 -1.78 3.99
C SER A 166 16.91 -0.94 2.72
N ALA A 167 17.86 -0.01 2.59
CA ALA A 167 17.95 0.89 1.44
C ALA A 167 18.19 0.14 0.12
N PHE A 168 18.85 -1.02 0.18
CA PHE A 168 19.09 -1.85 -1.01
C PHE A 168 17.77 -2.33 -1.65
N GLN A 169 16.75 -2.62 -0.85
CA GLN A 169 15.44 -3.06 -1.35
C GLN A 169 14.70 -1.96 -2.11
N LEU A 170 15.02 -0.69 -1.84
CA LEU A 170 14.48 0.46 -2.57
C LEU A 170 15.04 0.58 -3.99
N SER A 171 16.07 -0.21 -4.34
CA SER A 171 16.50 -0.34 -5.75
C SER A 171 15.37 -0.82 -6.67
N ILE A 172 14.34 -1.47 -6.12
CA ILE A 172 13.16 -1.90 -6.88
C ILE A 172 12.44 -0.73 -7.55
N LEU A 173 12.49 0.47 -6.96
CA LEU A 173 11.87 1.69 -7.51
C LEU A 173 12.40 2.01 -8.91
N SER A 174 13.67 1.70 -9.19
CA SER A 174 14.27 1.87 -10.51
C SER A 174 13.69 0.96 -11.60
N THR A 175 13.07 -0.15 -11.21
CA THR A 175 12.51 -1.14 -12.13
C THR A 175 11.03 -0.89 -12.44
N LEU A 176 10.32 -0.17 -11.56
CA LEU A 176 8.87 0.04 -11.65
C LEU A 176 8.43 0.67 -12.97
N PRO A 177 9.07 1.73 -13.50
CA PRO A 177 8.64 2.33 -14.76
C PRO A 177 8.63 1.37 -15.95
N ARG A 178 9.59 0.43 -15.95
CA ARG A 178 9.74 -0.56 -17.03
C ARG A 178 8.82 -1.76 -16.85
N ARG A 179 8.62 -2.23 -15.61
CA ARG A 179 7.88 -3.47 -15.32
C ARG A 179 6.38 -3.21 -15.09
N CYS A 180 6.03 -2.09 -14.46
CA CYS A 180 4.67 -1.75 -14.03
C CYS A 180 4.25 -0.36 -14.56
N PRO A 181 4.18 -0.15 -15.90
CA PRO A 181 3.83 1.15 -16.46
C PRO A 181 2.38 1.60 -16.14
N ALA A 182 1.50 0.67 -15.76
CA ALA A 182 0.12 0.95 -15.37
C ALA A 182 -0.05 1.33 -13.88
N LEU A 183 1.05 1.47 -13.13
CA LEU A 183 1.01 1.72 -11.69
C LEU A 183 0.33 3.06 -11.36
N LYS A 184 -0.70 3.00 -10.51
CA LYS A 184 -1.49 4.15 -10.04
C LYS A 184 -1.25 4.48 -8.58
N SER A 185 -1.02 3.46 -7.76
CA SER A 185 -0.84 3.60 -6.32
C SER A 185 0.46 2.93 -5.88
N LEU A 186 1.33 3.69 -5.24
CA LEU A 186 2.56 3.18 -4.64
C LEU A 186 2.60 3.55 -3.15
N CYS A 187 2.77 2.54 -2.32
CA CYS A 187 2.87 2.66 -0.88
C CYS A 187 4.17 2.03 -0.40
N ILE A 188 5.03 2.83 0.23
CA ILE A 188 6.28 2.38 0.83
C ILE A 188 6.10 2.53 2.34
N LYS A 189 6.08 1.41 3.05
CA LYS A 189 5.89 1.37 4.50
C LYS A 189 7.14 0.81 5.15
N GLY A 190 8.02 1.66 5.65
CA GLY A 190 9.23 1.21 6.31
C GLY A 190 9.83 2.30 7.18
N GLU A 191 10.80 1.92 8.00
CA GLU A 191 11.60 2.88 8.77
C GLU A 191 12.71 3.50 7.91
N VAL A 192 13.09 2.84 6.81
CA VAL A 192 14.13 3.32 5.90
C VAL A 192 13.50 4.22 4.83
N PRO A 193 13.75 5.53 4.86
CA PRO A 193 13.28 6.44 3.82
C PRO A 193 14.08 6.23 2.52
N PRO A 194 13.44 6.37 1.36
CA PRO A 194 14.13 6.38 0.08
C PRO A 194 14.87 7.69 -0.11
N SER A 195 16.10 7.59 -0.60
CA SER A 195 16.83 8.76 -1.07
C SER A 195 16.17 9.36 -2.32
N ALA A 196 16.41 10.64 -2.55
CA ALA A 196 15.97 11.34 -3.76
C ALA A 196 16.32 10.58 -5.05
N SER A 197 17.52 10.00 -5.11
CA SER A 197 18.01 9.22 -6.26
C SER A 197 17.18 7.96 -6.53
N ALA A 198 16.68 7.31 -5.49
CA ALA A 198 15.81 6.14 -5.60
C ALA A 198 14.40 6.52 -6.07
N CYS A 199 13.95 7.75 -5.79
CA CYS A 199 12.65 8.28 -6.22
C CYS A 199 12.65 8.84 -7.65
N LEU A 200 13.81 9.23 -8.22
CA LEU A 200 13.90 9.78 -9.58
C LEU A 200 13.15 8.96 -10.65
N PRO A 201 13.22 7.62 -10.66
CA PRO A 201 12.51 6.79 -11.65
C PRO A 201 10.99 6.94 -11.56
N LEU A 202 10.41 7.30 -10.40
CA LEU A 202 8.96 7.43 -10.22
C LEU A 202 8.36 8.51 -11.12
N ALA A 203 9.15 9.52 -11.52
CA ALA A 203 8.73 10.54 -12.48
C ALA A 203 8.42 10.00 -13.89
N GLN A 204 8.84 8.77 -14.19
CA GLN A 204 8.56 8.09 -15.44
C GLN A 204 7.26 7.27 -15.41
N LEU A 205 6.57 7.20 -14.26
CA LEU A 205 5.29 6.49 -14.14
C LEU A 205 4.14 7.41 -14.58
N PRO A 206 3.56 7.18 -15.78
CA PRO A 206 2.61 8.12 -16.37
C PRO A 206 1.25 8.12 -15.68
N HIS A 207 0.94 7.12 -14.84
CA HIS A 207 -0.36 6.97 -14.21
C HIS A 207 -0.31 7.04 -12.68
N LEU A 208 0.85 7.39 -12.09
CA LEU A 208 0.99 7.43 -10.64
C LEU A 208 0.18 8.59 -10.05
N GLU A 209 -0.93 8.23 -9.40
CA GLU A 209 -1.92 9.14 -8.82
C GLU A 209 -1.80 9.22 -7.30
N THR A 210 -1.45 8.10 -6.67
CA THR A 210 -1.36 7.95 -5.21
C THR A 210 0.06 7.55 -4.83
N LEU A 211 0.69 8.34 -3.96
CA LEU A 211 2.01 8.01 -3.40
C LEU A 211 1.98 8.14 -1.88
N ARG A 212 2.35 7.06 -1.19
CA ARG A 212 2.54 7.03 0.26
C ARG A 212 3.98 6.63 0.57
N ILE A 213 4.73 7.48 1.24
CA ILE A 213 6.18 7.29 1.38
C ILE A 213 6.71 7.93 2.66
N PRO A 214 7.65 7.29 3.39
CA PRO A 214 8.45 7.98 4.38
C PRO A 214 9.38 8.96 3.66
N ALA A 215 9.47 10.22 4.09
CA ALA A 215 10.38 11.19 3.48
C ALA A 215 10.98 12.05 4.58
N ASP A 216 12.26 11.86 4.86
CA ASP A 216 12.99 12.58 5.91
C ASP A 216 13.89 13.69 5.36
N ASP A 217 14.11 13.72 4.05
CA ASP A 217 14.93 14.71 3.37
C ASP A 217 14.15 15.56 2.35
N PHE A 218 14.61 16.78 2.13
CA PHE A 218 13.99 17.71 1.21
C PHE A 218 14.18 17.32 -0.27
N ALA A 219 15.35 16.79 -0.65
CA ALA A 219 15.64 16.44 -2.04
C ALA A 219 14.64 15.40 -2.58
N THR A 220 14.20 14.49 -1.71
CA THR A 220 13.15 13.51 -1.98
C THR A 220 11.80 14.19 -2.23
N LEU A 221 11.44 15.19 -1.42
CA LEU A 221 10.24 16.01 -1.64
C LEU A 221 10.29 16.77 -2.97
N GLU A 222 11.45 17.30 -3.36
CA GLU A 222 11.61 18.01 -4.63
C GLU A 222 11.37 17.10 -5.84
N VAL A 223 11.85 15.86 -5.77
CA VAL A 223 11.65 14.85 -6.82
C VAL A 223 10.17 14.45 -6.90
N ILE A 224 9.54 14.17 -5.76
CA ILE A 224 8.13 13.79 -5.66
C ILE A 224 7.22 14.95 -6.07
N GLY A 225 7.61 16.19 -5.78
CA GLY A 225 6.91 17.41 -6.17
C GLY A 225 6.78 17.62 -7.68
N LYS A 226 7.61 16.94 -8.48
CA LYS A 226 7.61 16.98 -9.95
C LYS A 226 6.70 15.91 -10.58
N LEU A 227 6.05 15.06 -9.78
CA LEU A 227 5.12 14.03 -10.27
C LEU A 227 3.85 14.69 -10.81
N ARG A 228 3.66 14.65 -12.13
CA ARG A 228 2.62 15.42 -12.82
C ARG A 228 1.20 14.98 -12.51
N ASN A 229 0.99 13.69 -12.25
CA ASN A 229 -0.35 13.13 -12.06
C ASN A 229 -0.65 12.81 -10.60
N LEU A 230 0.22 13.22 -9.68
CA LEU A 230 0.04 12.95 -8.26
C LEU A 230 -1.15 13.75 -7.73
N THR A 231 -2.18 13.05 -7.27
CA THR A 231 -3.41 13.61 -6.71
C THR A 231 -3.50 13.41 -5.20
N TYR A 232 -2.92 12.33 -4.70
CA TYR A 232 -2.94 11.97 -3.30
C TYR A 232 -1.52 11.67 -2.82
N LEU A 233 -1.08 12.39 -1.79
CA LEU A 233 0.24 12.23 -1.19
C LEU A 233 0.12 11.97 0.30
N THR A 234 0.68 10.86 0.78
CA THR A 234 0.91 10.63 2.21
C THR A 234 2.40 10.68 2.49
N LEU A 235 2.81 11.56 3.41
CA LEU A 235 4.18 11.64 3.91
C LEU A 235 4.23 11.18 5.36
N ARG A 236 5.13 10.27 5.67
CA ARG A 236 5.37 9.82 7.04
C ARG A 236 6.71 10.35 7.52
N ASN A 237 6.73 10.92 8.73
CA ASN A 237 7.91 11.54 9.34
C ASN A 237 8.59 12.59 8.42
N PRO A 238 7.86 13.63 7.96
CA PRO A 238 8.44 14.66 7.10
C PRO A 238 9.65 15.38 7.75
N PRO A 239 10.52 16.02 6.96
CA PRO A 239 11.72 16.70 7.48
C PRO A 239 11.32 17.77 8.50
N ARG A 240 12.08 17.87 9.59
CA ARG A 240 11.77 18.83 10.68
C ARG A 240 12.12 20.28 10.33
N ASP A 241 13.14 20.49 9.49
CA ASP A 241 13.69 21.80 9.16
C ASP A 241 13.57 22.07 7.65
N LEU A 242 12.39 22.55 7.21
CA LEU A 242 12.15 22.89 5.80
C LEU A 242 12.47 24.37 5.50
N ALA A 243 12.35 25.24 6.50
CA ALA A 243 12.48 26.70 6.36
C ALA A 243 13.88 27.21 5.97
N SER A 244 14.96 26.46 6.27
CA SER A 244 16.33 26.93 6.07
C SER A 244 16.86 26.78 4.64
N SER A 245 16.16 26.03 3.79
CA SER A 245 16.78 25.49 2.58
C SER A 245 16.36 26.13 1.25
N ILE A 246 15.24 26.88 1.12
CA ILE A 246 14.72 27.18 -0.24
C ILE A 246 13.84 28.44 -0.38
N PRO A 247 13.91 29.14 -1.54
CA PRO A 247 12.80 29.92 -2.11
C PRO A 247 11.54 29.09 -2.43
N PRO A 248 10.36 29.72 -2.55
CA PRO A 248 9.09 29.04 -2.80
C PRO A 248 9.04 28.50 -4.25
N ALA A 249 9.55 27.30 -4.48
CA ALA A 249 9.27 26.55 -5.70
C ALA A 249 7.90 25.87 -5.53
N SER A 250 7.00 26.10 -6.49
CA SER A 250 5.65 25.53 -6.49
C SER A 250 5.66 24.01 -6.68
N ILE A 251 5.90 23.25 -5.60
CA ILE A 251 5.82 21.79 -5.57
C ILE A 251 4.37 21.33 -5.37
N PHE A 252 4.03 20.15 -5.87
CA PHE A 252 2.73 19.49 -5.69
C PHE A 252 1.52 20.21 -6.34
N GLN A 253 1.70 20.80 -7.51
CA GLN A 253 0.68 21.64 -8.15
C GLN A 253 -0.68 20.94 -8.41
N ASN A 254 -0.67 19.63 -8.64
CA ASN A 254 -1.86 18.84 -8.94
C ASN A 254 -2.40 18.03 -7.76
N THR A 255 -1.73 18.11 -6.60
CA THR A 255 -2.12 17.34 -5.42
C THR A 255 -3.42 17.90 -4.85
N ARG A 256 -4.38 17.02 -4.60
CA ARG A 256 -5.71 17.33 -4.05
C ARG A 256 -5.88 16.89 -2.61
N GLN A 257 -5.15 15.85 -2.22
CA GLN A 257 -5.15 15.36 -0.86
C GLN A 257 -3.72 15.18 -0.36
N ILE A 258 -3.48 15.69 0.84
CA ILE A 258 -2.21 15.58 1.55
C ILE A 258 -2.48 15.01 2.93
N ASP A 259 -1.81 13.91 3.25
CA ASP A 259 -1.82 13.32 4.58
C ASP A 259 -0.40 13.39 5.16
N LEU A 260 -0.23 14.09 6.28
CA LEU A 260 1.04 14.21 7.01
C LEU A 260 0.96 13.37 8.27
N LEU A 261 1.70 12.27 8.31
CA LEU A 261 1.67 11.32 9.41
C LEU A 261 2.91 11.47 10.31
N ARG A 262 2.70 11.49 11.62
CA ARG A 262 3.76 11.61 12.64
C ARG A 262 4.65 12.81 12.40
N VAL A 263 4.00 13.97 12.31
CA VAL A 263 4.67 15.25 12.02
C VAL A 263 4.70 16.14 13.26
N THR A 264 5.68 17.03 13.33
CA THR A 264 5.67 18.09 14.34
C THR A 264 4.85 19.28 13.84
N PRO A 265 4.16 20.03 14.71
CA PRO A 265 3.34 21.17 14.27
C PRO A 265 4.08 22.23 13.42
N PRO A 266 5.34 22.61 13.72
CA PRO A 266 6.11 23.50 12.86
C PRO A 266 6.38 22.90 11.47
N ALA A 267 6.81 21.65 11.40
CA ALA A 267 7.10 20.98 10.13
C ALA A 267 5.85 20.85 9.25
N ALA A 268 4.68 20.57 9.83
CA ALA A 268 3.42 20.55 9.09
C ALA A 268 3.08 21.92 8.50
N THR A 269 3.28 22.98 9.29
CA THR A 269 3.05 24.36 8.83
C THR A 269 4.00 24.72 7.69
N GLU A 270 5.30 24.45 7.85
CA GLU A 270 6.30 24.72 6.82
C GLU A 270 6.02 23.92 5.54
N PHE A 271 5.66 22.64 5.66
CA PHE A 271 5.31 21.81 4.51
C PHE A 271 4.09 22.36 3.76
N LEU A 272 3.04 22.76 4.48
CA LEU A 272 1.85 23.36 3.85
C LEU A 272 2.18 24.71 3.20
N MET A 273 3.11 25.50 3.74
CA MET A 273 3.58 26.73 3.09
C MET A 273 4.33 26.46 1.78
N LEU A 274 5.00 25.31 1.65
CA LEU A 274 5.68 24.90 0.42
C LEU A 274 4.71 24.35 -0.64
N CYS A 275 3.59 23.77 -0.19
CA CYS A 275 2.55 23.31 -1.08
C CYS A 275 1.84 24.55 -1.67
N THR A 276 1.85 24.68 -2.99
CA THR A 276 1.11 25.75 -3.70
C THR A 276 -0.01 25.16 -4.55
N ALA A 277 -0.53 24.02 -4.11
CA ALA A 277 -1.62 23.32 -4.77
C ALA A 277 -2.90 24.17 -4.68
N ALA A 278 -3.22 24.88 -5.76
CA ALA A 278 -4.49 25.62 -5.89
C ALA A 278 -5.71 24.68 -5.84
N SER A 279 -5.50 23.38 -5.99
CA SER A 279 -6.53 22.33 -6.01
C SER A 279 -6.62 21.50 -4.72
N LEU A 280 -6.02 21.95 -3.62
CA LEU A 280 -6.04 21.19 -2.37
C LEU A 280 -7.47 21.13 -1.80
N THR A 281 -8.01 19.91 -1.67
CA THR A 281 -9.39 19.63 -1.22
C THR A 281 -9.47 18.91 0.12
N ALA A 282 -8.40 18.20 0.51
CA ALA A 282 -8.35 17.48 1.78
C ALA A 282 -6.94 17.56 2.38
N VAL A 283 -6.87 17.82 3.68
CA VAL A 283 -5.63 17.77 4.46
C VAL A 283 -5.87 16.96 5.72
N GLU A 284 -5.03 15.95 5.94
CA GLU A 284 -5.00 15.19 7.17
C GLU A 284 -3.63 15.36 7.83
N VAL A 285 -3.59 15.65 9.12
CA VAL A 285 -2.35 15.83 9.87
C VAL A 285 -2.43 15.03 11.17
N GLU A 286 -1.60 14.01 11.29
CA GLU A 286 -1.42 13.22 12.50
C GLU A 286 -0.14 13.69 13.21
N PHE A 287 -0.28 14.35 14.36
CA PHE A 287 0.85 14.86 15.14
C PHE A 287 1.41 13.83 16.11
N ASP A 288 2.71 13.87 16.38
CA ASP A 288 3.35 13.05 17.43
C ASP A 288 2.89 13.44 18.84
N SER A 289 2.47 14.70 19.02
CA SER A 289 2.02 15.27 20.28
C SER A 289 1.01 16.36 20.02
N TRP A 290 0.14 16.67 20.99
CA TRP A 290 -0.86 17.72 20.81
C TRP A 290 -0.20 19.08 20.48
N PRO A 291 -0.60 19.75 19.38
CA PRO A 291 -0.07 21.06 19.04
C PRO A 291 -0.49 22.11 20.05
N SER A 292 0.37 23.10 20.29
CA SER A 292 -0.03 24.30 21.04
C SER A 292 -1.05 25.11 20.24
N THR A 293 -1.87 25.92 20.92
CA THR A 293 -2.84 26.84 20.29
C THR A 293 -2.14 27.75 19.27
N SER A 294 -0.93 28.21 19.57
CA SER A 294 -0.13 29.04 18.64
C SER A 294 0.27 28.29 17.36
N ALA A 295 0.61 27.00 17.46
CA ALA A 295 0.98 26.19 16.30
C ALA A 295 -0.25 25.89 15.42
N LEU A 296 -1.41 25.64 16.02
CA LEU A 296 -2.67 25.50 15.27
C LEU A 296 -3.06 26.79 14.54
N HIS A 297 -2.83 27.95 15.16
CA HIS A 297 -3.02 29.23 14.48
C HIS A 297 -2.06 29.41 13.29
N GLN A 298 -0.79 29.01 13.42
CA GLN A 298 0.17 29.07 12.33
C GLN A 298 -0.21 28.12 11.19
N LEU A 299 -0.61 26.88 11.51
CA LEU A 299 -1.11 25.90 10.54
C LEU A 299 -2.33 26.45 9.78
N HIS A 300 -3.30 27.02 10.52
CA HIS A 300 -4.49 27.63 9.94
C HIS A 300 -4.13 28.83 9.04
N SER A 301 -3.19 29.67 9.47
CA SER A 301 -2.70 30.80 8.67
C SER A 301 -2.00 30.31 7.41
N ALA A 302 -1.21 29.24 7.47
CA ALA A 302 -0.53 28.66 6.32
C ALA A 302 -1.53 28.16 5.28
N LEU A 303 -2.57 27.43 5.72
CA LEU A 303 -3.67 26.99 4.87
C LEU A 303 -4.41 28.19 4.23
N GLY A 304 -4.58 29.29 4.98
CA GLY A 304 -5.27 30.46 4.47
C GLY A 304 -4.48 31.27 3.45
N VAL A 305 -3.18 31.46 3.70
CA VAL A 305 -2.30 32.30 2.87
C VAL A 305 -1.89 31.59 1.58
N CYS A 306 -1.56 30.30 1.63
CA CYS A 306 -0.85 29.65 0.52
C CYS A 306 -1.76 29.12 -0.58
N HIS A 307 -3.05 28.98 -0.33
CA HIS A 307 -3.85 28.09 -1.16
C HIS A 307 -5.16 28.69 -1.68
N ASN A 308 -5.56 29.91 -1.27
CA ASN A 308 -6.96 30.35 -1.40
C ASN A 308 -7.96 29.28 -0.93
N SER A 309 -7.51 28.29 -0.14
CA SER A 309 -8.19 27.00 0.00
C SER A 309 -9.38 27.05 0.92
N TYR A 310 -9.69 28.20 1.51
CA TYR A 310 -11.01 28.39 2.11
C TYR A 310 -12.15 28.17 1.09
N LEU A 311 -11.87 28.26 -0.22
CA LEU A 311 -12.85 27.96 -1.27
C LEU A 311 -12.84 26.50 -1.75
N SER A 312 -11.71 25.77 -1.61
CA SER A 312 -11.54 24.42 -2.17
C SER A 312 -11.44 23.30 -1.14
N LEU A 313 -11.00 23.61 0.09
CA LEU A 313 -10.80 22.63 1.14
C LEU A 313 -12.15 22.16 1.69
N THR A 314 -12.41 20.88 1.54
CA THR A 314 -13.65 20.21 1.98
C THR A 314 -13.46 19.36 3.23
N SER A 315 -12.21 18.98 3.52
CA SER A 315 -11.86 18.14 4.67
C SER A 315 -10.56 18.63 5.30
N LEU A 316 -10.60 18.84 6.62
CA LEU A 316 -9.42 19.05 7.45
C LEU A 316 -9.52 18.10 8.65
N ILE A 317 -8.61 17.15 8.73
CA ILE A 317 -8.52 16.20 9.83
C ILE A 317 -7.22 16.49 10.59
N ILE A 318 -7.33 16.66 11.90
CA ILE A 318 -6.19 16.79 12.78
C ILE A 318 -6.33 15.68 13.83
N ASP A 319 -5.36 14.77 13.85
CA ASP A 319 -5.30 13.65 14.78
C ASP A 319 -3.99 13.68 15.57
N ILE A 320 -3.95 12.91 16.66
CA ILE A 320 -2.74 12.59 17.39
C ILE A 320 -2.42 11.13 17.09
N ALA A 321 -1.16 10.86 16.78
CA ALA A 321 -0.68 9.49 16.71
C ALA A 321 -0.98 8.78 18.02
N ARG A 322 -1.94 7.85 18.00
CA ARG A 322 -2.18 6.97 19.14
C ARG A 322 -0.94 6.11 19.28
N PHE A 323 -0.14 6.38 20.32
CA PHE A 323 1.05 5.60 20.61
C PHE A 323 0.69 4.10 20.64
N SER A 324 1.47 3.31 19.90
CA SER A 324 1.49 1.85 19.99
C SER A 324 1.58 1.42 21.46
N PRO A 325 0.93 0.32 21.90
CA PRO A 325 0.57 0.01 23.30
C PRO A 325 1.74 -0.31 24.27
N VAL A 326 2.95 0.18 24.02
CA VAL A 326 4.15 -0.10 24.84
C VAL A 326 4.38 0.93 25.95
N PHE A 327 3.62 2.04 25.98
CA PHE A 327 3.70 3.02 27.06
C PHE A 327 2.41 3.03 27.90
N GLU A 328 2.39 2.23 28.97
CA GLU A 328 1.53 2.41 30.15
C GLU A 328 2.07 3.59 30.99
N GLY A 329 1.96 4.80 30.46
CA GLY A 329 2.26 6.04 31.18
C GLY A 329 1.10 7.01 31.01
N ASP A 330 0.68 7.63 32.12
CA ASP A 330 -0.51 8.47 32.27
C ASP A 330 -0.97 9.17 30.97
N ILE A 331 -2.18 8.84 30.50
CA ILE A 331 -2.88 9.60 29.47
C ILE A 331 -3.16 10.97 30.07
N VAL A 332 -2.27 11.93 29.84
CA VAL A 332 -2.52 13.33 30.17
C VAL A 332 -3.67 13.76 29.27
N SER A 333 -4.87 13.88 29.84
CA SER A 333 -6.03 14.42 29.14
C SER A 333 -5.74 15.88 28.79
N HIS A 334 -5.32 16.13 27.56
CA HIS A 334 -5.20 17.49 27.07
C HIS A 334 -6.60 18.04 26.83
N ALA A 335 -7.07 18.90 27.74
CA ALA A 335 -8.28 19.66 27.53
C ALA A 335 -8.06 20.59 26.33
N VAL A 336 -8.76 20.32 25.23
CA VAL A 336 -8.78 21.20 24.07
C VAL A 336 -9.51 22.49 24.48
N ASP A 337 -8.81 23.61 24.48
CA ASP A 337 -9.41 24.88 24.88
C ASP A 337 -10.47 25.36 23.87
N SER A 338 -11.42 26.17 24.33
CA SER A 338 -12.50 26.68 23.49
C SER A 338 -11.98 27.57 22.33
N ALA A 339 -10.82 28.20 22.50
CA ALA A 339 -10.20 29.03 21.46
C ALA A 339 -9.74 28.18 20.27
N THR A 340 -9.18 27.00 20.54
CA THR A 340 -8.75 26.00 19.55
C THR A 340 -9.93 25.50 18.73
N LEU A 341 -11.05 25.18 19.38
CA LEU A 341 -12.26 24.72 18.70
C LEU A 341 -12.87 25.81 17.81
N ARG A 342 -12.81 27.09 18.20
CA ARG A 342 -13.33 28.19 17.39
C ARG A 342 -12.63 28.34 16.05
N ILE A 343 -11.32 28.10 15.99
CA ILE A 343 -10.54 28.14 14.74
C ILE A 343 -11.01 27.04 13.78
N LEU A 344 -11.23 25.84 14.30
CA LEU A 344 -11.71 24.69 13.50
C LEU A 344 -13.16 24.87 13.04
N LEU A 345 -13.99 25.55 13.85
CA LEU A 345 -15.38 25.85 13.51
C LEU A 345 -15.50 26.87 12.35
N LEU A 346 -14.48 27.69 12.08
CA LEU A 346 -14.48 28.59 10.93
C LEU A 346 -14.50 27.84 9.57
N PHE A 347 -14.14 26.55 9.54
CA PHE A 347 -14.27 25.72 8.34
C PHE A 347 -15.69 25.17 8.11
N ARG A 348 -16.60 25.26 9.09
CA ARG A 348 -17.82 24.43 9.13
C ARG A 348 -19.10 25.09 8.56
N GLU A 349 -19.04 26.29 8.01
CA GLU A 349 -20.20 26.91 7.34
C GLU A 349 -19.89 27.31 5.89
N PRO A 350 -20.71 26.95 4.86
CA PRO A 350 -21.85 26.01 4.83
C PRO A 350 -21.74 24.98 3.68
N HIS A 351 -21.70 23.67 3.98
CA HIS A 351 -22.41 22.58 3.26
C HIS A 351 -21.88 21.19 3.67
N ARG A 352 -22.80 20.38 4.24
CA ARG A 352 -22.76 18.92 4.50
C ARG A 352 -22.08 18.41 5.79
N ARG A 353 -22.75 17.40 6.36
CA ARG A 353 -22.57 16.80 7.69
C ARG A 353 -21.27 16.00 7.77
N ALA A 354 -20.47 16.22 8.81
CA ALA A 354 -19.39 15.33 9.23
C ALA A 354 -19.78 14.55 10.51
N HIS A 355 -19.52 13.24 10.48
CA HIS A 355 -19.59 12.32 11.61
C HIS A 355 -18.36 12.52 12.49
N TRP A 356 -18.58 12.75 13.79
CA TRP A 356 -17.53 12.69 14.80
C TRP A 356 -17.48 11.27 15.33
N GLY A 357 -16.37 10.55 15.10
CA GLY A 357 -16.06 9.30 15.78
C GLY A 357 -15.80 9.60 17.26
N GLY A 358 -16.53 8.90 18.14
CA GLY A 358 -16.72 9.29 19.53
C GLY A 358 -15.46 9.31 20.41
N LEU A 359 -15.41 10.34 21.25
CA LEU A 359 -14.86 10.31 22.60
C LEU A 359 -16.06 10.33 23.55
N ILE A 360 -16.39 9.17 24.13
CA ILE A 360 -17.04 9.03 25.44
C ILE A 360 -16.25 7.98 26.19
#